data_AF-A0A2N8TK88-F1
#
_entry.id   AF-A0A2N8TK88-F1
#
_cell.length_a   1.000
_cell.length_b   1.000
_cell.length_c   1.000
_cell.angle_alpha   90.00
_cell.angle_beta   90.00
_cell.angle_gamma   90.00
#
_symmetry.space_group_name_H-M   'P 1'
#
loop_
_entity.id
_entity.type
_entity.pdbx_description
1 polymer ?
#
loop_
_entity_poly.entity_id
_entity_poly.type
_entity_poly.pdbx_seq_one_letter_code
_entity_poly.pdbx_strand_id
1 'polypeptide(L)'
;MVGSQDLRTPVVVALQTLAVAACYYGSAQLGLLRELVVEGAVVTPIWPPTGLSVACLLILGLRCWPGIALGACFVILSLTSLTPSTLCVLAGNTAAPVVGYLLLRRAGFRTDLARLRDGLALVFLGAFATMLISATTGAGTLLATDQIEQPGFWTVWLAWWVGDAMGVLIVTPVLLLLSRVRLPLPLSRWKEAVGLAVIACCLVPLAAHSSVSLLFLVYPLLIWAALRFQLAGSLLCALFASVMTTVAATDRVGPFERLGRVEVMMKLQAFNGAMALTALILSAVITEQIHTRRSVERACQELVEVLEHLTAGESADGRAPLEDRGPGRRE
;
A
#
# COMPACT_ATOMS: atom_id res chain seq x y z
N MET A 1 32.91 5.53 29.66
CA MET A 1 31.70 4.96 29.02
C MET A 1 30.99 5.90 28.04
N VAL A 2 31.63 6.98 27.56
CA VAL A 2 30.98 7.98 26.66
C VAL A 2 31.21 7.68 25.16
N GLY A 3 32.34 7.06 24.79
CA GLY A 3 32.66 6.77 23.37
C GLY A 3 31.82 5.68 22.68
N SER A 4 31.09 4.84 23.43
CA SER A 4 30.27 3.76 22.85
C SER A 4 28.87 4.19 22.42
N GLN A 5 28.39 5.37 22.83
CA GLN A 5 27.09 5.90 22.38
C GLN A 5 27.23 6.67 21.05
N ASP A 6 28.35 7.36 20.84
CA ASP A 6 28.59 8.15 19.62
C ASP A 6 28.83 7.28 18.37
N LEU A 7 29.42 6.08 18.50
CA LEU A 7 29.55 5.14 17.37
C LEU A 7 28.26 4.39 17.05
N ARG A 8 27.30 4.28 17.97
CA ARG A 8 26.05 3.52 17.73
C ARG A 8 25.17 4.20 16.70
N THR A 9 25.08 5.52 16.73
CA THR A 9 24.27 6.30 15.78
C THR A 9 24.71 6.16 14.32
N PRO A 10 26.00 6.37 13.94
CA PRO A 10 26.45 6.20 12.56
C PRO A 10 26.39 4.75 12.10
N VAL A 11 26.70 3.78 12.98
CA VAL A 11 26.59 2.35 12.65
C VAL A 11 25.13 1.96 12.37
N VAL A 12 24.18 2.43 13.18
CA VAL A 12 22.75 2.18 12.94
C VAL A 12 22.29 2.82 11.63
N VAL A 13 22.71 4.04 11.33
CA VAL A 13 22.37 4.72 10.06
C VAL A 13 22.98 3.97 8.86
N ALA A 14 24.22 3.51 8.97
CA ALA A 14 24.88 2.74 7.92
C ALA A 14 24.18 1.39 7.69
N LEU A 15 23.88 0.64 8.76
CA LEU A 15 23.15 -0.63 8.67
C LEU A 15 21.74 -0.43 8.09
N GLN A 16 21.04 0.63 8.50
CA GLN A 16 19.72 0.98 7.96
C GLN A 16 19.80 1.33 6.48
N THR A 17 20.81 2.09 6.06
CA THR A 17 21.07 2.45 4.65
C THR A 17 21.33 1.19 3.82
N LEU A 18 22.19 0.29 4.30
CA LEU A 18 22.51 -0.97 3.63
C LEU A 18 21.30 -1.89 3.56
N ALA A 19 20.49 -1.97 4.62
CA ALA A 19 19.26 -2.77 4.63
C ALA A 19 18.24 -2.25 3.61
N VAL A 20 18.02 -0.94 3.55
CA VAL A 20 17.13 -0.32 2.55
C VAL A 20 17.65 -0.56 1.14
N ALA A 21 18.95 -0.43 0.91
CA ALA A 21 19.56 -0.70 -0.38
C ALA A 21 19.42 -2.16 -0.80
N ALA A 22 19.66 -3.11 0.11
CA ALA A 22 19.51 -4.53 -0.15
C ALA A 22 18.05 -4.90 -0.45
N CYS A 23 17.09 -4.36 0.30
CA CYS A 23 15.67 -4.54 0.02
C CYS A 23 15.28 -3.94 -1.33
N TYR A 24 15.78 -2.74 -1.66
CA TYR A 24 15.53 -2.10 -2.95
C TYR A 24 16.05 -2.97 -4.08
N TYR A 25 17.31 -3.37 -4.02
CA TYR A 25 17.95 -4.22 -5.02
C TYR A 25 17.21 -5.56 -5.17
N GLY A 26 16.91 -6.25 -4.06
CA GLY A 26 16.17 -7.51 -4.10
C GLY A 26 14.77 -7.36 -4.69
N SER A 27 14.05 -6.29 -4.35
CA SER A 27 12.73 -6.00 -4.92
C SER A 27 12.79 -5.66 -6.41
N ALA A 28 13.89 -5.07 -6.87
CA ALA A 28 14.13 -4.79 -8.28
C ALA A 28 14.38 -6.07 -9.06
N GLN A 29 15.23 -6.96 -8.53
CA GLN A 29 15.47 -8.27 -9.14
C GLN A 29 14.16 -9.07 -9.28
N LEU A 30 13.28 -9.04 -8.27
CA LEU A 30 11.95 -9.66 -8.36
C LEU A 30 11.08 -9.05 -9.47
N GLY A 31 11.12 -7.73 -9.66
CA GLY A 31 10.42 -7.06 -10.77
C GLY A 31 10.98 -7.45 -12.13
N LEU A 32 12.30 -7.52 -12.25
CA LEU A 32 13.02 -7.87 -13.48
C LEU A 32 12.82 -9.34 -13.91
N LEU A 33 12.48 -10.25 -13.00
CA LEU A 33 12.08 -11.63 -13.36
C LEU A 33 10.86 -11.67 -14.30
N ARG A 34 10.04 -10.61 -14.32
CA ARG A 34 8.83 -10.49 -15.15
C ARG A 34 8.84 -9.21 -15.97
N GLU A 35 9.98 -8.91 -16.58
CA GLU A 35 10.13 -7.78 -17.49
C GLU A 35 9.32 -7.94 -18.78
N LEU A 36 8.84 -6.81 -19.32
CA LEU A 36 8.27 -6.69 -20.65
C LEU A 36 9.11 -5.70 -21.46
N VAL A 37 9.56 -6.12 -22.64
CA VAL A 37 10.27 -5.21 -23.55
C VAL A 37 9.24 -4.49 -24.42
N VAL A 38 9.13 -3.17 -24.27
CA VAL A 38 8.23 -2.31 -25.07
C VAL A 38 9.09 -1.29 -25.81
N GLU A 39 9.06 -1.29 -27.14
CA GLU A 39 9.89 -0.40 -27.99
C GLU A 39 11.39 -0.41 -27.61
N GLY A 40 11.94 -1.60 -27.37
CA GLY A 40 13.35 -1.77 -26.98
C GLY A 40 13.68 -1.41 -25.53
N ALA A 41 12.77 -0.75 -24.80
CA ALA A 41 12.91 -0.45 -23.39
C ALA A 41 12.41 -1.61 -22.52
N VAL A 42 13.23 -2.03 -21.55
CA VAL A 42 12.86 -3.00 -20.53
C VAL A 42 11.96 -2.29 -19.51
N VAL A 43 10.69 -2.68 -19.44
CA VAL A 43 9.72 -2.11 -18.49
C VAL A 43 9.01 -3.22 -17.73
N THR A 44 8.89 -3.04 -16.41
CA THR A 44 8.17 -3.97 -15.55
C THR A 44 6.75 -3.47 -15.32
N PRO A 45 5.70 -4.30 -15.48
CA PRO A 45 4.31 -3.89 -15.23
C PRO A 45 4.06 -3.40 -13.80
N ILE A 46 4.82 -3.91 -12.85
CA ILE A 46 4.87 -3.46 -11.46
C ILE A 46 6.34 -3.28 -11.16
N TRP A 47 6.73 -2.11 -10.65
CA TRP A 47 8.08 -1.87 -10.17
C TRP A 47 8.09 -1.81 -8.63
N PRO A 48 8.29 -2.96 -7.94
CA PRO A 48 8.30 -3.03 -6.48
C PRO A 48 9.24 -2.04 -5.76
N PRO A 49 10.44 -1.70 -6.29
CA PRO A 49 11.36 -0.80 -5.62
C PRO A 49 10.79 0.58 -5.32
N THR A 50 9.95 1.11 -6.20
CA THR A 50 9.34 2.42 -5.99
C THR A 50 8.35 2.39 -4.83
N GLY A 51 7.51 1.36 -4.73
CA GLY A 51 6.60 1.20 -3.59
C GLY A 51 7.33 0.91 -2.28
N LEU A 52 8.39 0.10 -2.32
CA LEU A 52 9.29 -0.09 -1.18
C LEU A 52 9.90 1.25 -0.74
N SER A 53 10.36 2.07 -1.67
CA SER A 53 10.98 3.37 -1.38
C SER A 53 10.02 4.30 -0.67
N VAL A 54 8.78 4.42 -1.16
CA VAL A 54 7.74 5.23 -0.51
C VAL A 54 7.42 4.67 0.88
N ALA A 55 7.28 3.34 1.04
CA ALA A 55 7.03 2.72 2.33
C ALA A 55 8.17 2.97 3.34
N CYS A 56 9.42 2.76 2.92
CA CYS A 56 10.60 3.03 3.74
C CYS A 56 10.66 4.49 4.16
N LEU A 57 10.40 5.43 3.25
CA LEU A 57 10.37 6.87 3.60
C LEU A 57 9.25 7.20 4.60
N LEU A 58 8.08 6.57 4.48
CA LEU A 58 6.97 6.76 5.42
C LEU A 58 7.21 6.13 6.79
N ILE A 59 7.96 5.02 6.88
CA ILE A 59 8.24 4.30 8.13
C ILE A 59 9.49 4.85 8.83
N LEU A 60 10.56 5.05 8.07
CA LEU A 60 11.90 5.39 8.54
C LEU A 60 12.22 6.89 8.43
N GLY A 61 11.35 7.64 7.76
CA GLY A 61 11.55 9.06 7.47
C GLY A 61 12.56 9.32 6.37
N LEU A 62 12.88 10.59 6.17
CA LEU A 62 13.74 11.05 5.09
C LEU A 62 15.16 10.48 5.15
N ARG A 63 15.64 10.05 6.33
CA ARG A 63 17.02 9.57 6.54
C ARG A 63 17.38 8.32 5.73
N CYS A 64 16.40 7.57 5.22
CA CYS A 64 16.64 6.37 4.42
C CYS A 64 16.89 6.64 2.92
N TRP A 65 16.73 7.89 2.45
CA TRP A 65 16.93 8.23 1.03
C TRP A 65 18.30 7.81 0.45
N PRO A 66 19.43 7.85 1.18
CA PRO A 66 20.71 7.38 0.65
C PRO A 66 20.69 5.87 0.36
N GLY A 67 19.93 5.09 1.12
CA GLY A 67 19.77 3.65 0.90
C GLY A 67 18.99 3.35 -0.37
N ILE A 68 17.98 4.18 -0.67
CA ILE A 68 17.22 4.10 -1.92
C ILE A 68 18.13 4.41 -3.11
N ALA A 69 18.89 5.50 -3.04
CA ALA A 69 19.85 5.87 -4.07
C ALA A 69 20.93 4.79 -4.28
N LEU A 70 21.45 4.23 -3.20
CA LEU A 70 22.48 3.18 -3.24
C LEU A 70 21.92 1.87 -3.83
N GLY A 71 20.70 1.48 -3.45
CA GLY A 71 20.00 0.34 -4.04
C GLY A 71 19.74 0.53 -5.54
N ALA A 72 19.24 1.70 -5.94
CA ALA A 72 19.03 2.04 -7.35
C ALA A 72 20.34 2.08 -8.15
N CYS A 73 21.42 2.54 -7.55
CA CYS A 73 22.76 2.51 -8.15
C CYS A 73 23.22 1.06 -8.40
N PHE A 74 23.02 0.15 -7.44
CA PHE A 74 23.33 -1.27 -7.65
C PHE A 74 22.47 -1.92 -8.73
N VAL A 75 21.20 -1.55 -8.84
CA VAL A 75 20.35 -2.03 -9.95
C VAL A 75 20.93 -1.57 -11.29
N ILE A 76 21.28 -0.28 -11.41
CA ILE A 76 21.90 0.25 -12.63
C ILE A 76 23.20 -0.49 -12.94
N LEU A 77 24.10 -0.65 -11.96
CA LEU A 77 25.37 -1.36 -12.12
C LEU A 77 25.20 -2.84 -12.51
N SER A 78 24.08 -3.47 -12.13
CA SER A 78 23.77 -4.84 -12.52
C SER A 78 23.28 -4.97 -13.96
N LEU A 79 22.79 -3.88 -14.55
CA LEU A 79 22.24 -3.85 -15.90
C LEU A 79 23.19 -3.19 -16.91
N THR A 80 23.95 -2.18 -16.48
CA THR A 80 24.79 -1.33 -17.35
C THR A 80 25.87 -0.57 -16.55
N SER A 81 26.67 0.23 -17.23
CA SER A 81 27.70 1.09 -16.61
C SER A 81 27.15 2.45 -16.18
N LEU A 82 27.82 3.07 -15.21
CA LEU A 82 27.49 4.44 -14.78
C LEU A 82 27.93 5.44 -15.85
N THR A 83 26.95 6.00 -16.52
CA THR A 83 27.06 7.09 -17.49
C THR A 83 26.25 8.29 -17.03
N PRO A 84 26.51 9.51 -17.53
CA PRO A 84 25.73 10.70 -17.18
C PRO A 84 24.22 10.52 -17.34
N SER A 85 23.80 9.77 -18.36
CA SER A 85 22.40 9.41 -18.59
C SER A 85 21.83 8.52 -17.49
N THR A 86 22.52 7.42 -17.14
CA THR A 86 22.07 6.55 -16.04
C THR A 86 22.06 7.26 -14.68
N LEU A 87 22.93 8.24 -14.47
CA LEU A 87 22.91 9.08 -13.26
C LEU A 87 21.67 9.99 -13.22
N CYS A 88 21.19 10.46 -14.38
CA CYS A 88 19.93 11.20 -14.48
C CYS A 88 18.73 10.30 -14.10
N VAL A 89 18.69 9.08 -14.63
CA VAL A 89 17.66 8.08 -14.28
C VAL A 89 17.72 7.73 -12.79
N LEU A 90 18.91 7.53 -12.24
CA LEU A 90 19.13 7.29 -10.81
C LEU A 90 18.57 8.43 -9.94
N ALA A 91 18.87 9.67 -10.32
CA ALA A 91 18.38 10.85 -9.63
C ALA A 91 16.85 10.92 -9.68
N GLY A 92 16.25 10.66 -10.85
CA GLY A 92 14.79 10.58 -11.03
C GLY A 92 14.12 9.54 -10.14
N ASN A 93 14.61 8.30 -10.19
CA ASN A 93 14.10 7.16 -9.41
C ASN A 93 14.26 7.36 -7.89
N THR A 94 15.22 8.17 -7.46
CA THR A 94 15.42 8.53 -6.05
C THR A 94 14.54 9.72 -5.65
N ALA A 95 14.49 10.75 -6.49
CA ALA A 95 13.77 11.98 -6.22
C ALA A 95 12.26 11.77 -6.20
N ALA A 96 11.71 10.93 -7.09
CA ALA A 96 10.27 10.70 -7.18
C ALA A 96 9.65 10.18 -5.86
N PRO A 97 10.16 9.10 -5.23
CA PRO A 97 9.69 8.66 -3.91
C PRO A 97 9.92 9.70 -2.80
N VAL A 98 11.04 10.42 -2.83
CA VAL A 98 11.35 11.47 -1.83
C VAL A 98 10.35 12.61 -1.90
N VAL A 99 10.08 13.13 -3.11
CA VAL A 99 9.04 14.15 -3.32
C VAL A 99 7.68 13.61 -2.92
N GLY A 100 7.38 12.34 -3.23
CA GLY A 100 6.14 11.68 -2.80
C GLY A 100 5.97 11.65 -1.29
N TYR A 101 7.00 11.25 -0.56
CA TYR A 101 7.02 11.32 0.89
C TYR A 101 6.78 12.75 1.41
N LEU A 102 7.43 13.76 0.84
CA LEU A 102 7.27 15.15 1.26
C LEU A 102 5.84 15.67 1.01
N LEU A 103 5.24 15.33 -0.12
CA LEU A 103 3.86 15.71 -0.45
C LEU A 103 2.85 14.99 0.46
N LEU A 104 3.01 13.69 0.67
CA LEU A 104 2.17 12.91 1.59
C LEU A 104 2.26 13.46 3.02
N ARG A 105 3.47 13.78 3.48
CA ARG A 105 3.68 14.39 4.81
C ARG A 105 3.00 15.75 4.91
N ARG A 106 3.11 16.61 3.89
CA ARG A 106 2.41 17.91 3.84
C ARG A 106 0.88 17.75 3.84
N ALA A 107 0.38 16.69 3.20
CA ALA A 107 -1.05 16.38 3.19
C ALA A 107 -1.58 15.81 4.53
N GLY A 108 -0.69 15.56 5.51
CA GLY A 108 -1.04 14.98 6.81
C GLY A 108 -1.32 13.48 6.76
N PHE A 109 -0.70 12.77 5.81
CA PHE A 109 -0.92 11.34 5.56
C PHE A 109 -0.63 10.48 6.80
N ARG A 110 -1.55 9.57 7.11
CA ARG A 110 -1.39 8.57 8.17
C ARG A 110 -1.09 7.19 7.59
N THR A 111 -0.07 6.54 8.13
CA THR A 111 0.37 5.21 7.69
C THR A 111 -0.53 4.06 8.15
N ASP A 112 -1.63 4.34 8.87
CA ASP A 112 -2.65 3.34 9.18
C ASP A 112 -3.66 3.16 8.05
N LEU A 113 -3.64 4.06 7.05
CA LEU A 113 -4.60 4.08 5.93
C LEU A 113 -6.05 3.99 6.41
N ALA A 114 -6.32 4.52 7.61
CA ALA A 114 -7.63 4.39 8.24
C ALA A 114 -8.66 5.36 7.65
N ARG A 115 -8.22 6.35 6.85
CA ARG A 115 -9.05 7.39 6.28
C ARG A 115 -9.06 7.28 4.76
N LEU A 116 -10.20 7.57 4.15
CA LEU A 116 -10.32 7.70 2.69
C LEU A 116 -9.31 8.72 2.15
N ARG A 117 -9.12 9.84 2.85
CA ARG A 117 -8.15 10.88 2.48
C ARG A 117 -6.73 10.33 2.37
N ASP A 118 -6.32 9.40 3.24
CA ASP A 118 -4.97 8.82 3.19
C ASP A 118 -4.82 7.94 1.94
N GLY A 119 -5.82 7.09 1.65
CA GLY A 119 -5.85 6.30 0.41
C GLY A 119 -5.81 7.16 -0.85
N LEU A 120 -6.63 8.23 -0.92
CA LEU A 120 -6.63 9.16 -2.05
C LEU A 120 -5.31 9.94 -2.16
N ALA A 121 -4.71 10.34 -1.04
CA ALA A 121 -3.40 10.99 -1.05
C ALA A 121 -2.32 10.05 -1.58
N LEU A 122 -2.33 8.77 -1.18
CA LEU A 122 -1.41 7.77 -1.71
C LEU A 122 -1.58 7.60 -3.23
N VAL A 123 -2.82 7.57 -3.72
CA VAL A 123 -3.11 7.44 -5.16
C VAL A 123 -2.67 8.66 -5.95
N PHE A 124 -3.20 9.84 -5.61
CA PHE A 124 -2.99 11.01 -6.44
C PHE A 124 -1.63 11.68 -6.20
N LEU A 125 -1.20 11.82 -4.95
CA LEU A 125 0.07 12.45 -4.63
C LEU A 125 1.22 11.46 -4.67
N GLY A 126 1.06 10.30 -4.04
CA GLY A 126 2.13 9.32 -3.88
C GLY A 126 2.46 8.51 -5.14
N ALA A 127 1.45 8.13 -5.92
CA ALA A 127 1.60 7.30 -7.10
C ALA A 127 1.52 8.12 -8.40
N PHE A 128 0.46 8.88 -8.63
CA PHE A 128 0.25 9.53 -9.93
C PHE A 128 1.12 10.76 -10.13
N ALA A 129 1.11 11.72 -9.21
CA ALA A 129 1.80 13.00 -9.41
C ALA A 129 3.33 12.86 -9.39
N THR A 130 3.88 12.10 -8.44
CA THR A 130 5.33 12.04 -8.21
C THR A 130 6.06 11.11 -9.17
N MET A 131 5.39 10.04 -9.63
CA MET A 131 6.00 9.14 -10.61
C MET A 131 6.12 9.76 -12.00
N LEU A 132 5.49 10.92 -12.24
CA LEU A 132 5.78 11.74 -13.42
C LEU A 132 7.25 12.14 -13.47
N ILE A 133 7.89 12.37 -12.31
CA ILE A 133 9.31 12.73 -12.23
C ILE A 133 10.16 11.56 -12.74
N SER A 134 9.91 10.35 -12.23
CA SER A 134 10.61 9.13 -12.63
C SER A 134 10.44 8.85 -14.12
N ALA A 135 9.21 8.81 -14.62
CA ALA A 135 8.92 8.55 -16.03
C ALA A 135 9.52 9.60 -16.97
N THR A 136 9.46 10.89 -16.60
CA THR A 136 9.98 11.98 -17.44
C THR A 136 11.50 11.99 -17.47
N THR A 137 12.16 11.80 -16.33
CA THR A 137 13.62 11.69 -16.28
C THR A 137 14.11 10.44 -17.00
N GLY A 138 13.43 9.31 -16.80
CA GLY A 138 13.70 8.04 -17.46
C GLY A 138 13.55 8.09 -18.97
N ALA A 139 12.33 8.25 -19.47
CA ALA A 139 12.04 8.29 -20.91
C ALA A 139 12.69 9.49 -21.61
N GLY A 140 12.79 10.64 -20.92
CA GLY A 140 13.45 11.83 -21.44
C GLY A 140 14.95 11.63 -21.63
N THR A 141 15.60 10.90 -20.72
CA THR A 141 17.01 10.54 -20.88
C THR A 141 17.21 9.59 -22.06
N LEU A 142 16.35 8.57 -22.19
CA LEU A 142 16.43 7.62 -23.31
C LEU A 142 16.28 8.33 -24.66
N LEU A 143 15.36 9.29 -24.75
CA LEU A 143 15.16 10.11 -25.95
C LEU A 143 16.37 11.02 -26.21
N ALA A 144 16.91 11.66 -25.17
CA ALA A 144 18.06 12.56 -25.30
C ALA A 144 19.37 11.84 -25.65
N THR A 145 19.47 10.53 -25.42
CA THR A 145 20.63 9.71 -25.80
C THR A 145 20.38 8.83 -27.03
N ASP A 146 19.34 9.14 -27.81
CA ASP A 146 18.97 8.41 -29.04
C ASP A 146 18.79 6.89 -28.85
N GLN A 147 18.41 6.46 -27.63
CA GLN A 147 18.13 5.05 -27.32
C GLN A 147 16.70 4.65 -27.69
N ILE A 148 15.80 5.63 -27.84
CA ILE A 148 14.44 5.45 -28.34
C ILE A 148 14.10 6.53 -29.36
N GLU A 149 13.27 6.18 -30.34
CA GLU A 149 12.76 7.15 -31.32
C GLU A 149 11.62 8.00 -30.72
N GLN A 150 11.42 9.22 -31.24
CA GLN A 150 10.34 10.11 -30.80
C GLN A 150 8.94 9.46 -30.75
N PRO A 151 8.52 8.64 -31.74
CA PRO A 151 7.23 7.96 -31.67
C PRO A 151 7.09 6.99 -30.49
N GLY A 152 8.21 6.40 -30.03
CA GLY A 152 8.24 5.48 -28.90
C GLY A 152 8.22 6.15 -27.53
N PHE A 153 8.48 7.46 -27.46
CA PHE A 153 8.60 8.19 -26.19
C PHE A 153 7.37 8.02 -25.30
N TRP A 154 6.17 8.27 -25.82
CA TRP A 154 4.93 8.21 -25.03
C TRP A 154 4.63 6.81 -24.53
N THR A 155 4.93 5.80 -25.35
CA THR A 155 4.73 4.39 -24.99
C THR A 155 5.65 4.00 -23.83
N VAL A 156 6.94 4.34 -23.91
CA VAL A 156 7.94 4.06 -22.86
C VAL A 156 7.64 4.87 -21.61
N TRP A 157 7.34 6.16 -21.75
CA TRP A 157 6.99 7.05 -20.65
C TRP A 157 5.77 6.55 -19.89
N LEU A 158 4.70 6.16 -20.60
CA LEU A 158 3.49 5.63 -19.99
C LEU A 158 3.77 4.30 -19.29
N ALA A 159 4.49 3.39 -19.94
CA ALA A 159 4.85 2.11 -19.35
C ALA A 159 5.64 2.28 -18.04
N TRP A 160 6.61 3.21 -18.02
CA TRP A 160 7.41 3.51 -16.84
C TRP A 160 6.57 4.15 -15.73
N TRP A 161 5.79 5.18 -16.07
CA TRP A 161 4.91 5.87 -15.13
C TRP A 161 3.94 4.91 -14.45
N VAL A 162 3.29 4.05 -15.23
CA VAL A 162 2.33 3.11 -14.66
C VAL A 162 3.02 2.03 -13.83
N GLY A 163 4.16 1.48 -14.27
CA GLY A 163 4.92 0.49 -13.51
C GLY A 163 5.31 1.00 -12.12
N ASP A 164 5.80 2.24 -12.06
CA ASP A 164 6.12 2.92 -10.82
C ASP A 164 4.88 3.21 -9.96
N ALA A 165 3.81 3.72 -10.56
CA ALA A 165 2.56 4.00 -9.86
C ALA A 165 1.95 2.74 -9.26
N MET A 166 1.93 1.62 -9.98
CA MET A 166 1.45 0.33 -9.46
C MET A 166 2.35 -0.20 -8.35
N GLY A 167 3.67 -0.02 -8.48
CA GLY A 167 4.62 -0.25 -7.39
C GLY A 167 4.17 0.46 -6.11
N VAL A 168 3.86 1.75 -6.19
CA VAL A 168 3.36 2.52 -5.03
C VAL A 168 2.02 2.00 -4.54
N LEU A 169 1.04 1.81 -5.42
CA LEU A 169 -0.35 1.46 -5.04
C LEU A 169 -0.50 0.06 -4.45
N ILE A 170 0.38 -0.86 -4.82
CA ILE A 170 0.27 -2.27 -4.42
C ILE A 170 1.27 -2.59 -3.32
N VAL A 171 2.53 -2.20 -3.47
CA VAL A 171 3.60 -2.58 -2.53
C VAL A 171 3.62 -1.70 -1.29
N THR A 172 3.44 -0.38 -1.43
CA THR A 172 3.46 0.55 -0.28
C THR A 172 2.46 0.16 0.81
N PRO A 173 1.14 0.02 0.52
CA PRO A 173 0.17 -0.20 1.58
C PRO A 173 0.33 -1.58 2.24
N VAL A 174 0.80 -2.60 1.50
CA VAL A 174 1.13 -3.92 2.06
C VAL A 174 2.30 -3.82 3.02
N LEU A 175 3.36 -3.09 2.70
CA LEU A 175 4.51 -2.91 3.59
C LEU A 175 4.16 -2.09 4.84
N LEU A 176 3.34 -1.05 4.70
CA LEU A 176 2.83 -0.29 5.85
C LEU A 176 2.00 -1.18 6.78
N LEU A 177 1.17 -2.04 6.22
CA LEU A 177 0.41 -3.03 6.99
C LEU A 177 1.35 -3.99 7.72
N LEU A 178 2.31 -4.60 7.02
CA LEU A 178 3.27 -5.55 7.61
C LEU A 178 4.09 -4.93 8.74
N SER A 179 4.49 -3.66 8.62
CA SER A 179 5.22 -2.95 9.68
C SER A 179 4.42 -2.73 10.97
N ARG A 180 3.08 -2.86 10.91
CA ARG A 180 2.18 -2.67 12.04
C ARG A 180 1.69 -3.99 12.65
N VAL A 181 1.94 -5.13 12.01
CA VAL A 181 1.57 -6.44 12.54
C VAL A 181 2.33 -6.69 13.84
N ARG A 182 1.60 -6.85 14.95
CA ARG A 182 2.16 -7.26 16.24
C ARG A 182 1.90 -8.74 16.45
N LEU A 183 2.95 -9.48 16.78
CA LEU A 183 2.89 -10.88 17.18
C LEU A 183 2.60 -10.99 18.70
N PRO A 184 1.86 -12.02 19.17
CA PRO A 184 1.29 -13.13 18.41
C PRO A 184 -0.01 -12.77 17.67
N LEU A 185 -0.20 -13.36 16.48
CA LEU A 185 -1.42 -13.18 15.71
C LEU A 185 -2.61 -13.85 16.44
N PRO A 186 -3.78 -13.21 16.51
CA PRO A 186 -4.94 -13.82 17.15
C PRO A 186 -5.39 -15.04 16.34
N LEU A 187 -5.20 -16.23 16.93
CA LEU A 187 -5.59 -17.52 16.34
C LEU A 187 -7.10 -17.66 16.13
N SER A 188 -7.92 -16.78 16.70
CA SER A 188 -9.39 -16.85 16.61
C SER A 188 -9.96 -16.86 15.18
N ARG A 189 -9.22 -16.38 14.17
CA ARG A 189 -9.70 -16.28 12.77
C ARG A 189 -8.88 -17.06 11.74
N TRP A 190 -8.02 -17.99 12.16
CA TRP A 190 -7.11 -18.69 11.24
C TRP A 190 -7.84 -19.50 10.16
N LYS A 191 -8.97 -20.13 10.50
CA LYS A 191 -9.78 -20.92 9.56
C LYS A 191 -10.35 -20.07 8.42
N GLU A 192 -10.85 -18.87 8.75
CA GLU A 192 -11.36 -17.94 7.74
C GLU A 192 -10.22 -17.42 6.85
N ALA A 193 -9.03 -17.17 7.43
CA ALA A 193 -7.86 -16.70 6.68
C ALA A 193 -7.32 -17.76 5.73
N VAL A 194 -7.28 -19.02 6.18
CA VAL A 194 -6.95 -20.17 5.33
C VAL A 194 -7.99 -20.35 4.23
N GLY A 195 -9.29 -20.25 4.55
CA GLY A 195 -10.35 -20.32 3.56
C GLY A 195 -10.22 -19.24 2.48
N LEU A 196 -9.96 -17.99 2.88
CA LEU A 196 -9.69 -16.90 1.94
C LEU A 196 -8.45 -17.15 1.09
N ALA A 197 -7.36 -17.60 1.70
CA ALA A 197 -6.13 -17.91 0.98
C ALA A 197 -6.34 -19.03 -0.04
N VAL A 198 -7.05 -20.10 0.32
CA VAL A 198 -7.38 -21.19 -0.60
C VAL A 198 -8.25 -20.71 -1.75
N ILE A 199 -9.31 -19.95 -1.47
CA ILE A 199 -10.18 -19.40 -2.52
C ILE A 199 -9.39 -18.47 -3.44
N ALA A 200 -8.55 -17.59 -2.90
CA ALA A 200 -7.70 -16.72 -3.71
C ALA A 200 -6.74 -17.54 -4.58
N CYS A 201 -6.05 -18.53 -4.01
CA CYS A 201 -5.11 -19.41 -4.70
C CYS A 201 -5.76 -20.28 -5.79
N CYS A 202 -7.06 -20.58 -5.70
CA CYS A 202 -7.77 -21.30 -6.76
C CYS A 202 -8.39 -20.34 -7.80
N LEU A 203 -9.10 -19.31 -7.34
CA LEU A 203 -9.91 -18.42 -8.17
C LEU A 203 -9.05 -17.51 -9.05
N VAL A 204 -7.98 -16.93 -8.49
CA VAL A 204 -7.13 -15.98 -9.19
C VAL A 204 -6.36 -16.64 -10.33
N PRO A 205 -5.66 -17.78 -10.15
CA PRO A 205 -4.99 -18.44 -11.26
C PRO A 205 -5.97 -18.93 -12.33
N LEU A 206 -7.13 -19.46 -11.92
CA LEU A 206 -8.19 -19.86 -12.85
C LEU A 206 -8.66 -18.67 -13.69
N ALA A 207 -8.89 -17.52 -13.06
CA ALA A 207 -9.29 -16.30 -13.75
C ALA A 207 -8.21 -15.75 -14.68
N ALA A 208 -6.94 -15.84 -14.29
CA ALA A 208 -5.79 -15.35 -15.05
C ALA A 208 -5.44 -16.22 -16.26
N HIS A 209 -5.63 -17.54 -16.18
CA HIS A 209 -5.29 -18.49 -17.25
C HIS A 209 -6.49 -18.86 -18.13
N SER A 210 -7.71 -18.51 -17.73
CA SER A 210 -8.91 -18.73 -18.54
C SER A 210 -8.87 -17.92 -19.84
N SER A 211 -9.18 -18.57 -20.97
CA SER A 211 -9.31 -17.94 -22.29
C SER A 211 -10.55 -17.03 -22.37
N VAL A 212 -11.57 -17.30 -21.55
CA VAL A 212 -12.69 -16.39 -21.28
C VAL A 212 -12.22 -15.45 -20.17
N SER A 213 -12.14 -14.15 -20.42
CA SER A 213 -11.50 -13.15 -19.54
C SER A 213 -12.22 -12.98 -18.19
N LEU A 214 -12.04 -13.93 -17.26
CA LEU A 214 -12.71 -14.02 -15.96
C LEU A 214 -12.08 -13.13 -14.87
N LEU A 215 -11.21 -12.18 -15.23
CA LEU A 215 -10.55 -11.25 -14.30
C LEU A 215 -11.55 -10.45 -13.44
N PHE A 216 -12.78 -10.24 -13.92
CA PHE A 216 -13.83 -9.57 -13.14
C PHE A 216 -14.24 -10.36 -11.87
N LEU A 217 -13.98 -11.66 -11.81
CA LEU A 217 -14.31 -12.52 -10.68
C LEU A 217 -13.40 -12.26 -9.46
N VAL A 218 -12.30 -11.51 -9.67
CA VAL A 218 -11.40 -11.05 -8.61
C VAL A 218 -12.07 -9.96 -7.75
N TYR A 219 -12.98 -9.15 -8.30
CA TYR A 219 -13.64 -8.09 -7.54
C TYR A 219 -14.55 -8.62 -6.41
N PRO A 220 -15.44 -9.61 -6.63
CA PRO A 220 -16.17 -10.25 -5.54
C PRO A 220 -15.27 -10.82 -4.44
N LEU A 221 -14.12 -11.41 -4.82
CA LEU A 221 -13.12 -11.90 -3.86
C LEU A 221 -12.52 -10.76 -3.03
N LEU A 222 -12.13 -9.65 -3.66
CA LEU A 222 -11.65 -8.46 -2.98
C LEU A 222 -12.69 -7.88 -2.02
N ILE A 223 -13.95 -7.85 -2.45
CA ILE A 223 -15.06 -7.37 -1.63
C ILE A 223 -15.22 -8.24 -0.38
N TRP A 224 -15.26 -9.56 -0.57
CA TRP A 224 -15.38 -10.50 0.54
C TRP A 224 -14.17 -10.44 1.49
N ALA A 225 -12.96 -10.36 0.94
CA ALA A 225 -11.73 -10.19 1.71
C ALA A 225 -11.76 -8.91 2.56
N ALA A 226 -12.24 -7.80 1.99
CA ALA A 226 -12.36 -6.54 2.71
C ALA A 226 -13.42 -6.60 3.82
N LEU A 227 -14.57 -7.23 3.58
CA LEU A 227 -15.63 -7.36 4.59
C LEU A 227 -15.18 -8.19 5.80
N ARG A 228 -14.37 -9.25 5.60
CA ARG A 228 -13.91 -10.12 6.69
C ARG A 228 -12.61 -9.69 7.35
N PHE A 229 -11.65 -9.24 6.55
CA PHE A 229 -10.27 -8.96 6.97
C PHE A 229 -9.86 -7.50 6.76
N GLN A 230 -10.82 -6.62 6.45
CA GLN A 230 -10.61 -5.17 6.29
C GLN A 230 -9.52 -4.86 5.25
N LEU A 231 -8.69 -3.84 5.53
CA LEU A 231 -7.56 -3.43 4.69
C LEU A 231 -6.61 -4.58 4.40
N ALA A 232 -6.32 -5.42 5.40
CA ALA A 232 -5.28 -6.44 5.32
C ALA A 232 -5.60 -7.52 4.27
N GLY A 233 -6.81 -8.09 4.32
CA GLY A 233 -7.19 -9.13 3.37
C GLY A 233 -7.33 -8.60 1.95
N SER A 234 -7.96 -7.43 1.78
CA SER A 234 -8.17 -6.82 0.46
C SER A 234 -6.87 -6.50 -0.25
N LEU A 235 -5.91 -5.85 0.45
CA LEU A 235 -4.61 -5.51 -0.12
C LEU A 235 -3.78 -6.75 -0.49
N LEU A 236 -3.76 -7.78 0.36
CA LEU A 236 -3.03 -9.01 0.08
C LEU A 236 -3.63 -9.77 -1.10
N CYS A 237 -4.96 -9.82 -1.20
CA CYS A 237 -5.64 -10.41 -2.36
C CYS A 237 -5.37 -9.60 -3.63
N ALA A 238 -5.37 -8.27 -3.56
CA ALA A 238 -5.06 -7.40 -4.70
C ALA A 238 -3.61 -7.58 -5.17
N LEU A 239 -2.65 -7.65 -4.23
CA LEU A 239 -1.25 -7.97 -4.53
C LEU A 239 -1.12 -9.33 -5.21
N PHE A 240 -1.73 -10.38 -4.64
CA PHE A 240 -1.69 -11.73 -5.22
C PHE A 240 -2.30 -11.78 -6.63
N ALA A 241 -3.46 -11.17 -6.81
CA ALA A 241 -4.12 -11.07 -8.10
C ALA A 241 -3.28 -10.30 -9.12
N SER A 242 -2.64 -9.22 -8.71
CA SER A 242 -1.77 -8.42 -9.57
C SER A 242 -0.53 -9.21 -10.01
N VAL A 243 0.11 -9.94 -9.10
CA VAL A 243 1.26 -10.81 -9.42
C VAL A 243 0.84 -11.91 -10.39
N MET A 244 -0.26 -12.63 -10.12
CA MET A 244 -0.73 -13.71 -11.00
C MET A 244 -1.15 -13.22 -12.38
N THR A 245 -1.80 -12.06 -12.46
CA THR A 245 -2.18 -11.48 -13.75
C THR A 245 -0.95 -10.99 -14.52
N THR A 246 0.06 -10.47 -13.82
CA THR A 246 1.34 -10.10 -14.43
C THR A 246 2.07 -11.32 -14.97
N VAL A 247 2.10 -12.43 -14.22
CA VAL A 247 2.66 -13.70 -14.70
C VAL A 247 1.94 -14.20 -15.95
N ALA A 248 0.61 -14.24 -15.93
CA ALA A 248 -0.19 -14.66 -17.08
C ALA A 248 0.01 -13.75 -18.32
N ALA A 249 0.17 -12.45 -18.10
CA ALA A 249 0.46 -11.48 -19.15
C ALA A 249 1.86 -11.68 -19.76
N THR A 250 2.89 -11.91 -18.94
CA THR A 250 4.26 -12.19 -19.40
C THR A 250 4.34 -13.52 -20.14
N ASP A 251 3.66 -14.56 -19.64
CA ASP A 251 3.62 -15.89 -20.24
C ASP A 251 2.69 -15.97 -21.48
N ARG A 252 1.99 -14.86 -21.81
CA ARG A 252 1.03 -14.74 -22.92
C ARG A 252 -0.06 -15.81 -22.91
N VAL A 253 -0.61 -16.09 -21.73
CA VAL A 253 -1.68 -17.06 -21.54
C VAL A 253 -3.01 -16.39 -21.24
N GLY A 254 -4.10 -17.11 -21.47
CA GLY A 254 -5.45 -16.67 -21.11
C GLY A 254 -5.87 -15.38 -21.85
N PRO A 255 -6.30 -14.32 -21.14
CA PRO A 255 -6.84 -13.11 -21.76
C PRO A 255 -5.83 -12.26 -22.54
N PHE A 256 -4.55 -12.66 -22.53
CA PHE A 256 -3.41 -11.93 -23.10
C PHE A 256 -2.79 -12.60 -24.33
N GLU A 257 -3.21 -13.83 -24.67
CA GLU A 257 -2.61 -14.66 -25.71
C GLU A 257 -2.59 -14.00 -27.10
N ARG A 258 -3.65 -13.26 -27.44
CA ARG A 258 -3.84 -12.64 -28.77
C ARG A 258 -3.54 -11.14 -28.83
N LEU A 259 -3.08 -10.56 -27.73
CA LEU A 259 -2.90 -9.11 -27.60
C LEU A 259 -1.47 -8.67 -27.96
N GLY A 260 -1.34 -7.47 -28.53
CA GLY A 260 -0.05 -6.82 -28.71
C GLY A 260 0.59 -6.41 -27.37
N ARG A 261 1.89 -6.14 -27.31
CA ARG A 261 2.59 -5.79 -26.05
C ARG A 261 2.01 -4.54 -25.38
N VAL A 262 1.65 -3.54 -26.17
CA VAL A 262 1.01 -2.30 -25.69
C VAL A 262 -0.39 -2.60 -25.14
N GLU A 263 -1.17 -3.43 -25.83
CA GLU A 263 -2.52 -3.82 -25.38
C GLU A 263 -2.48 -4.64 -24.09
N VAL A 264 -1.54 -5.58 -23.97
CA VAL A 264 -1.28 -6.35 -22.74
C VAL A 264 -0.98 -5.39 -21.60
N MET A 265 -0.08 -4.42 -21.81
CA MET A 265 0.25 -3.41 -20.81
C MET A 265 -1.01 -2.62 -20.43
N MET A 266 -1.72 -2.01 -21.38
CA MET A 266 -2.92 -1.22 -21.10
C MET A 266 -3.99 -2.01 -20.32
N LYS A 267 -4.23 -3.26 -20.70
CA LYS A 267 -5.21 -4.14 -20.05
C LYS A 267 -4.78 -4.52 -18.62
N LEU A 268 -3.52 -4.90 -18.44
CA LEU A 268 -2.96 -5.26 -17.13
C LEU A 268 -2.98 -4.06 -16.19
N GLN A 269 -2.67 -2.88 -16.71
CA GLN A 269 -2.64 -1.64 -15.94
C GLN A 269 -4.03 -1.13 -15.56
N ALA A 270 -5.00 -1.18 -16.48
CA ALA A 270 -6.39 -0.86 -16.16
C ALA A 270 -6.93 -1.78 -15.06
N PHE A 271 -6.62 -3.09 -15.14
CA PHE A 271 -6.99 -4.06 -14.13
C PHE A 271 -6.34 -3.78 -12.77
N ASN A 272 -5.02 -3.64 -12.72
CA ASN A 272 -4.27 -3.37 -11.48
C ASN A 272 -4.69 -2.05 -10.83
N GLY A 273 -4.83 -0.98 -11.61
CA GLY A 273 -5.26 0.33 -11.12
C GLY A 273 -6.68 0.29 -10.56
N ALA A 274 -7.62 -0.31 -11.28
CA ALA A 274 -9.00 -0.45 -10.81
C ALA A 274 -9.08 -1.31 -9.55
N MET A 275 -8.34 -2.42 -9.47
CA MET A 275 -8.28 -3.25 -8.27
C MET A 275 -7.70 -2.50 -7.06
N ALA A 276 -6.56 -1.83 -7.23
CA ALA A 276 -5.90 -1.11 -6.14
C ALA A 276 -6.80 0.03 -5.62
N LEU A 277 -7.42 0.79 -6.52
CA LEU A 277 -8.38 1.83 -6.15
C LEU A 277 -9.59 1.24 -5.42
N THR A 278 -10.16 0.14 -5.94
CA THR A 278 -11.30 -0.55 -5.30
C THR A 278 -10.94 -1.03 -3.90
N ALA A 279 -9.76 -1.65 -3.74
CA ALA A 279 -9.28 -2.15 -2.45
C ALA A 279 -9.10 -1.02 -1.43
N LEU A 280 -8.52 0.11 -1.86
CA LEU A 280 -8.31 1.29 -1.01
C LEU A 280 -9.63 1.97 -0.63
N ILE A 281 -10.54 2.18 -1.59
CA ILE A 281 -11.87 2.78 -1.33
C ILE A 281 -12.67 1.88 -0.41
N LEU A 282 -12.76 0.58 -0.73
CA LEU A 282 -13.55 -0.35 0.06
C LEU A 282 -13.01 -0.46 1.49
N SER A 283 -11.69 -0.47 1.62
CA SER A 283 -11.08 -0.42 2.95
C SER A 283 -11.43 0.87 3.68
N ALA A 284 -11.33 2.03 3.04
CA ALA A 284 -11.63 3.30 3.67
C ALA A 284 -13.09 3.36 4.15
N VAL A 285 -14.03 2.92 3.33
CA VAL A 285 -15.46 2.85 3.68
C VAL A 285 -15.69 1.91 4.86
N ILE A 286 -15.10 0.72 4.85
CA ILE A 286 -15.24 -0.25 5.93
C ILE A 286 -14.62 0.28 7.23
N THR A 287 -13.44 0.89 7.16
CA THR A 287 -12.78 1.47 8.34
C THR A 287 -13.59 2.63 8.92
N GLU A 288 -14.12 3.50 8.08
CA GLU A 288 -14.99 4.60 8.50
C GLU A 288 -16.28 4.08 9.14
N GLN A 289 -16.92 3.07 8.56
CA GLN A 289 -18.12 2.44 9.11
C GLN A 289 -17.87 1.83 10.49
N ILE A 290 -16.72 1.18 10.69
CA ILE A 290 -16.32 0.61 11.99
C ILE A 290 -16.08 1.73 13.02
N HIS A 291 -15.46 2.82 12.61
CA HIS A 291 -15.23 3.96 13.50
C HIS A 291 -16.54 4.61 13.94
N THR A 292 -17.47 4.84 13.00
CA THR A 292 -18.81 5.35 13.28
C THR A 292 -19.57 4.43 14.22
N ARG A 293 -19.56 3.11 13.95
CA ARG A 293 -20.20 2.12 14.82
C ARG A 293 -19.65 2.16 16.25
N ARG A 294 -18.32 2.20 16.41
CA ARG A 294 -17.68 2.30 17.73
C ARG A 294 -18.00 3.60 18.45
N SER A 295 -18.13 4.72 17.71
CA SER A 295 -18.53 6.01 18.29
C SER A 295 -19.94 5.95 18.85
N VAL A 296 -20.87 5.31 18.14
CA VAL A 296 -22.24 5.11 18.61
C VAL A 296 -22.27 4.17 19.82
N GLU A 297 -21.53 3.05 19.77
CA GLU A 297 -21.44 2.10 20.89
C GLU A 297 -20.90 2.77 22.17
N ARG A 298 -19.87 3.63 22.06
CA ARG A 298 -19.35 4.40 23.20
C ARG A 298 -20.35 5.42 23.74
N ALA A 299 -21.01 6.19 22.87
CA ALA A 299 -22.00 7.16 23.30
C ALA A 299 -23.18 6.48 24.04
N CYS A 300 -23.59 5.29 23.58
CA CYS A 300 -24.58 4.48 24.29
C CYS A 300 -24.07 4.00 25.66
N GLN A 301 -22.81 3.57 25.76
CA GLN A 301 -22.21 3.17 27.05
C GLN A 301 -22.14 4.34 28.04
N GLU A 302 -21.70 5.52 27.58
CA GLU A 302 -21.65 6.73 28.40
C GLU A 302 -23.06 7.13 28.90
N LEU A 303 -24.09 7.02 28.06
CA LEU A 303 -25.48 7.27 28.47
C LEU A 303 -25.98 6.28 29.52
N VAL A 304 -25.63 4.99 29.38
CA VAL A 304 -25.98 3.96 30.38
C VAL A 304 -25.29 4.24 31.71
N GLU A 305 -23.99 4.59 31.70
CA GLU A 305 -23.24 4.93 32.92
C GLU A 305 -23.83 6.16 33.63
N VAL A 306 -24.23 7.20 32.89
CA VAL A 306 -24.89 8.39 33.47
C VAL A 306 -26.26 8.04 34.07
N LEU A 307 -27.04 7.19 33.41
CA LEU A 307 -28.35 6.76 33.90
C LEU A 307 -28.23 5.92 35.18
N GLU A 308 -27.24 5.03 35.24
CA GLU A 308 -26.91 4.25 36.45
C GLU A 308 -26.51 5.16 37.61
N HIS A 309 -25.75 6.23 37.35
CA HIS A 309 -25.36 7.20 38.37
C HIS A 309 -26.56 8.01 38.91
N LEU A 310 -27.50 8.42 38.05
CA LEU A 310 -28.69 9.16 38.46
C LEU A 310 -29.67 8.30 39.27
N THR A 311 -29.91 7.06 38.82
CA THR A 311 -30.79 6.11 39.52
C THR A 311 -30.21 5.63 40.86
N ALA A 312 -28.89 5.51 40.97
CA ALA A 312 -28.20 5.26 42.23
C ALA A 312 -28.28 6.46 43.20
N GLY A 313 -28.31 7.69 42.68
CA GLY A 313 -28.48 8.91 43.48
C GLY A 313 -29.89 9.07 44.07
N GLU A 314 -30.94 8.83 43.28
CA GLU A 314 -32.34 8.91 43.75
C GLU A 314 -32.67 7.87 44.83
N SER A 315 -32.06 6.68 44.75
CA SER A 315 -32.27 5.61 45.75
C SER A 315 -31.57 5.87 47.09
N ALA A 316 -30.61 6.79 47.15
CA ALA A 316 -29.98 7.26 48.40
C ALA A 316 -30.80 8.36 49.09
N ASP A 317 -31.47 9.24 48.33
CA ASP A 317 -32.24 10.38 48.86
C ASP A 317 -33.65 9.96 49.32
N GLY A 318 -34.21 8.88 48.78
CA GLY A 318 -35.53 8.33 49.15
C GLY A 318 -35.60 7.56 50.48
N ARG A 319 -34.53 7.49 51.27
CA ARG A 319 -34.44 6.70 52.53
C ARG A 319 -34.31 7.54 53.81
N ALA A 320 -34.84 8.76 53.85
CA ALA A 320 -35.04 9.46 55.12
C ALA A 320 -36.22 8.80 55.90
N PRO A 321 -36.03 8.27 57.13
CA PRO A 321 -37.12 7.67 57.89
C PRO A 321 -38.13 8.76 58.28
N LEU A 322 -39.38 8.61 57.87
CA LEU A 322 -40.50 9.40 58.38
C LEU A 322 -40.66 9.07 59.88
N GLU A 323 -40.20 9.99 60.74
CA GLU A 323 -40.52 9.95 62.17
C GLU A 323 -42.03 10.07 62.35
N ASP A 324 -42.61 8.97 62.82
CA ASP A 324 -44.00 8.79 63.22
C ASP A 324 -44.34 9.74 64.39
N ARG A 325 -44.96 10.88 64.09
CA ARG A 325 -45.62 11.73 65.10
C ARG A 325 -47.06 11.25 65.29
N GLY A 326 -47.24 10.33 66.23
CA GLY A 326 -48.55 9.85 66.67
C GLY A 326 -49.44 10.97 67.27
N PRO A 327 -50.79 10.86 67.18
CA PRO A 327 -51.69 11.91 67.62
C PRO A 327 -52.16 11.70 69.07
N GLY A 328 -52.11 12.78 69.86
CA GLY A 328 -53.12 13.08 70.87
C GLY A 328 -52.87 12.61 72.31
N ARG A 329 -52.88 13.57 73.23
CA ARG A 329 -53.85 13.59 74.34
C ARG A 329 -54.00 15.01 74.91
N ARG A 330 -55.24 15.50 74.86
CA ARG A 330 -55.78 16.49 75.79
C ARG A 330 -56.10 15.75 77.09
N GLU A 331 -55.65 16.29 78.21
CA GLU A 331 -56.37 16.61 79.45
C GLU A 331 -55.35 16.98 80.54
#